data_AF-A0A7W5SKQ1-F1
#
_entry.id   AF-A0A7W5SKQ1-F1
#
_cell.length_a   1.000
_cell.length_b   1.000
_cell.length_c   1.000
_cell.angle_alpha   90.00
_cell.angle_beta   90.00
_cell.angle_gamma   90.00
#
_symmetry.space_group_name_H-M   'P 1'
#
loop_
_entity.id
_entity.type
_entity.pdbx_description
1 polymer ?
#
loop_
_entity_poly.entity_id
_entity_poly.type
_entity_poly.pdbx_seq_one_letter_code
_entity_poly.pdbx_strand_id
1 'polypeptide(L)'
;MSRFFIDRPIFAWVIAIVIMLAGALSILTLSISQYPQIAPTTVRITATYSGADAATVENSVTKVIEQGMTGIDNLDYMTSTSTSTGQASISLTFTNKADSDVAQMQVQNKLQLVTAQLPTTVQTSGITVSKSTSNFLMVVGFVSTDGKLNSNDLADYVNSTLNDTLKRVAGVGDTQLFGSGYAMRIWVDPDKLAKYQLMVSDVTTAIESQNSQVSAGQLGALPQRKGQQLNATVTAKSRLQTPEQFNNIILKSQSDGSLVRLNDVATVELGAESYTTSSTYNGHPSA
;
A
#
# COMPACT_ATOMS: atom_id res chain seq x y z
N MET A 1 -65.12 2.46 -1.71
CA MET A 1 -63.96 2.13 -0.86
C MET A 1 -64.27 2.33 0.62
N SER A 2 -64.56 3.54 1.09
CA SER A 2 -64.82 3.82 2.52
C SER A 2 -66.03 3.09 3.12
N ARG A 3 -67.17 2.99 2.42
CA ARG A 3 -68.34 2.19 2.89
C ARG A 3 -68.02 0.69 3.07
N PHE A 4 -67.15 0.12 2.23
CA PHE A 4 -66.76 -1.30 2.31
C PHE A 4 -65.97 -1.63 3.59
N PHE A 5 -65.12 -0.71 4.06
CA PHE A 5 -64.38 -0.87 5.32
C PHE A 5 -65.24 -0.58 6.56
N ILE A 6 -66.32 0.20 6.42
CA ILE A 6 -67.32 0.42 7.49
C ILE A 6 -68.11 -0.85 7.75
N ASP A 7 -68.54 -1.55 6.69
CA ASP A 7 -69.30 -2.81 6.81
C ASP A 7 -68.41 -4.02 7.18
N ARG A 8 -67.07 -3.89 7.10
CA ARG A 8 -66.09 -4.95 7.40
C ARG A 8 -64.93 -4.45 8.28
N PRO A 9 -65.16 -4.11 9.56
CA PRO A 9 -64.15 -3.52 10.43
C PRO A 9 -62.96 -4.45 10.73
N ILE A 10 -63.17 -5.77 10.76
CA ILE A 10 -62.09 -6.75 10.95
C ILE A 10 -61.11 -6.72 9.77
N PHE A 11 -61.60 -6.57 8.54
CA PHE A 11 -60.75 -6.53 7.34
C PHE A 11 -59.88 -5.26 7.30
N ALA A 12 -60.41 -4.13 7.77
CA ALA A 12 -59.63 -2.90 7.95
C ALA A 12 -58.49 -3.09 8.96
N TRP A 13 -58.76 -3.75 10.09
CA TRP A 13 -57.74 -4.08 11.09
C TRP A 13 -56.67 -5.04 10.56
N VAL A 14 -57.05 -6.04 9.77
CA VAL A 14 -56.08 -6.96 9.15
C VAL A 14 -55.11 -6.21 8.25
N ILE A 15 -55.60 -5.30 7.40
CA ILE A 15 -54.72 -4.49 6.53
C ILE A 15 -53.83 -3.56 7.35
N ALA A 16 -54.38 -2.91 8.39
CA ALA A 16 -53.59 -2.07 9.28
C ALA A 16 -52.46 -2.86 9.97
N ILE A 17 -52.76 -4.08 10.47
CA ILE A 17 -51.77 -4.97 11.09
C ILE A 17 -50.72 -5.41 10.07
N VAL A 18 -51.11 -5.77 8.86
CA VAL A 18 -50.17 -6.17 7.80
C VAL A 18 -49.23 -5.00 7.45
N ILE A 19 -49.74 -3.78 7.34
CA ILE A 19 -48.92 -2.58 7.08
C ILE A 19 -47.99 -2.29 8.27
N MET A 20 -48.48 -2.37 9.51
CA MET A 20 -47.64 -2.18 10.70
C MET A 20 -46.55 -3.24 10.81
N LEU A 21 -46.85 -4.50 10.50
CA LEU A 21 -45.90 -5.60 10.54
C LEU A 21 -44.85 -5.47 9.43
N ALA A 22 -45.26 -5.08 8.22
CA ALA A 22 -44.34 -4.74 7.14
C ALA A 22 -43.44 -3.55 7.51
N GLY A 23 -44.01 -2.48 8.08
CA GLY A 23 -43.26 -1.31 8.54
C GLY A 23 -42.26 -1.65 9.65
N ALA A 24 -42.64 -2.48 10.61
CA ALA A 24 -41.76 -2.94 11.68
C ALA A 24 -40.58 -3.76 11.13
N LEU A 25 -40.84 -4.68 10.19
CA LEU A 25 -39.77 -5.43 9.51
C LEU A 25 -38.85 -4.51 8.69
N SER A 26 -39.40 -3.49 8.02
CA SER A 26 -38.62 -2.50 7.28
C SER A 26 -37.71 -1.69 8.20
N ILE A 27 -38.18 -1.26 9.37
CA ILE A 27 -37.35 -0.50 10.34
C ILE A 27 -36.14 -1.32 10.81
N LEU A 28 -36.30 -2.64 10.98
CA LEU A 28 -35.20 -3.52 11.40
C LEU A 28 -34.15 -3.78 10.31
N THR A 29 -34.49 -3.55 9.04
CA THR A 29 -33.64 -3.83 7.88
C THR A 29 -33.09 -2.58 7.21
N LEU A 30 -33.67 -1.41 7.49
CA LEU A 30 -33.24 -0.15 6.90
C LEU A 30 -31.87 0.25 7.44
N SER A 31 -30.94 0.57 6.54
CA SER A 31 -29.65 1.12 6.92
C SER A 31 -29.81 2.52 7.52
N ILE A 32 -29.17 2.76 8.67
CA ILE A 32 -29.13 4.06 9.33
C ILE A 32 -27.91 4.83 8.80
N SER A 33 -28.12 6.03 8.27
CA SER A 33 -27.06 6.94 7.84
C SER A 33 -27.41 8.37 8.24
N GLN A 34 -26.40 9.20 8.56
CA GLN A 34 -26.63 10.60 8.95
C GLN A 34 -27.10 11.46 7.77
N TYR A 35 -26.55 11.19 6.58
CA TYR A 35 -26.92 11.80 5.32
C TYR A 35 -26.89 10.74 4.21
N PRO A 36 -27.74 10.87 3.17
CA PRO A 36 -27.54 10.10 1.95
C PRO A 36 -26.20 10.46 1.31
N GLN A 37 -25.65 9.56 0.51
CA GLN A 37 -24.38 9.79 -0.17
C GLN A 37 -24.55 10.87 -1.24
N ILE A 38 -24.25 12.12 -0.87
CA ILE A 38 -24.34 13.32 -1.73
C ILE A 38 -23.00 13.72 -2.34
N ALA A 39 -21.90 13.14 -1.86
CA ALA A 39 -20.56 13.46 -2.34
C ALA A 39 -20.31 12.81 -3.71
N PRO A 40 -19.67 13.52 -4.65
CA PRO A 40 -19.34 12.97 -5.96
C PRO A 40 -18.35 11.80 -5.84
N THR A 41 -18.47 10.84 -6.75
CA THR A 41 -17.53 9.71 -6.85
C THR A 41 -16.14 10.25 -7.15
N THR A 42 -15.16 9.90 -6.33
CA THR A 42 -13.76 10.33 -6.50
C THR A 42 -12.84 9.12 -6.54
N VAL A 43 -11.98 9.06 -7.55
CA VAL A 43 -10.92 8.04 -7.67
C VAL A 43 -9.57 8.73 -7.51
N ARG A 44 -8.73 8.19 -6.63
CA ARG A 44 -7.41 8.73 -6.34
C ARG A 44 -6.33 7.78 -6.82
N ILE A 45 -5.37 8.34 -7.54
CA ILE A 45 -4.13 7.69 -7.95
C ILE A 45 -3.02 8.24 -7.08
N THR A 46 -2.22 7.35 -6.49
CA THR A 46 -1.05 7.72 -5.68
C THR A 46 0.17 6.97 -6.20
N ALA A 47 1.25 7.71 -6.42
CA ALA A 47 2.54 7.17 -6.86
C ALA A 47 3.67 7.84 -6.06
N THR A 48 4.76 7.10 -5.86
CA THR A 48 5.93 7.58 -5.11
C THR A 48 7.17 7.48 -5.99
N TYR A 49 7.87 8.59 -6.16
CA TYR A 49 9.19 8.68 -6.79
C TYR A 49 10.22 9.11 -5.74
N SER A 50 10.73 8.13 -5.00
CA SER A 50 11.70 8.35 -3.93
C SER A 50 12.95 9.09 -4.42
N GLY A 51 13.28 10.19 -3.75
CA GLY A 51 14.46 11.02 -4.05
C GLY A 51 14.25 12.09 -5.13
N ALA A 52 13.06 12.19 -5.74
CA ALA A 52 12.74 13.23 -6.70
C ALA A 52 12.18 14.49 -6.00
N ASP A 53 12.48 15.67 -6.55
CA ASP A 53 11.87 16.93 -6.15
C ASP A 53 10.47 17.10 -6.78
N ALA A 54 9.71 18.08 -6.29
CA ALA A 54 8.32 18.28 -6.74
C ALA A 54 8.20 18.50 -8.25
N ALA A 55 9.16 19.23 -8.84
CA ALA A 55 9.17 19.52 -10.28
C ALA A 55 9.47 18.28 -11.12
N THR A 56 10.39 17.41 -10.68
CA THR A 56 10.65 16.13 -11.35
C THR A 56 9.45 15.20 -11.25
N VAL A 57 8.82 15.10 -10.07
CA VAL A 57 7.59 14.32 -9.88
C VAL A 57 6.48 14.81 -10.80
N GLU A 58 6.28 16.13 -10.87
CA GLU A 58 5.25 16.72 -11.72
C GLU A 58 5.44 16.38 -13.19
N ASN A 59 6.66 16.55 -13.71
CA ASN A 59 6.94 16.40 -15.13
C ASN A 59 7.06 14.94 -15.58
N SER A 60 7.63 14.06 -14.74
CA SER A 60 7.89 12.67 -15.10
C SER A 60 6.80 11.69 -14.69
N VAL A 61 5.94 12.06 -13.74
CA VAL A 61 4.88 11.18 -13.21
C VAL A 61 3.52 11.82 -13.38
N THR A 62 3.30 12.96 -12.72
CA THR A 62 1.96 13.55 -12.61
C THR A 62 1.38 13.90 -13.99
N LYS A 63 2.11 14.67 -14.81
CA LYS A 63 1.66 15.06 -16.17
C LYS A 63 1.45 13.87 -17.10
N VAL A 64 2.29 12.84 -17.00
CA VAL A 64 2.17 11.62 -17.82
C VAL A 64 0.87 10.88 -17.50
N ILE A 65 0.56 10.75 -16.20
CA ILE A 65 -0.71 10.14 -15.77
C ILE A 65 -1.89 11.03 -16.20
N GLU A 66 -1.85 12.33 -15.95
CA GLU A 66 -2.91 13.28 -16.32
C GLU A 66 -3.25 13.23 -17.82
N GLN A 67 -2.24 13.24 -18.69
CA GLN A 67 -2.43 13.14 -20.14
C GLN A 67 -3.05 11.79 -20.54
N GLY A 68 -2.74 10.72 -19.81
CA GLY A 68 -3.36 9.41 -19.96
C GLY A 68 -4.83 9.35 -19.54
N MET A 69 -5.30 10.26 -18.68
CA MET A 69 -6.66 10.25 -18.12
C MET A 69 -7.73 10.89 -19.02
N THR A 70 -7.47 10.98 -20.33
CA THR A 70 -8.41 11.55 -21.30
C THR A 70 -9.45 10.53 -21.78
N GLY A 71 -10.67 11.00 -22.05
CA GLY A 71 -11.77 10.17 -22.54
C GLY A 71 -12.28 9.16 -21.50
N ILE A 72 -12.29 9.57 -20.23
CA ILE A 72 -12.97 8.86 -19.14
C ILE A 72 -14.41 9.38 -19.07
N ASP A 73 -15.38 8.48 -18.96
CA ASP A 73 -16.79 8.87 -18.96
C ASP A 73 -17.18 9.53 -17.64
N ASN A 74 -18.05 10.53 -17.70
CA ASN A 74 -18.59 11.23 -16.53
C ASN A 74 -17.54 11.90 -15.63
N LEU A 75 -16.29 12.07 -16.11
CA LEU A 75 -15.27 12.86 -15.44
C LEU A 75 -15.70 14.32 -15.41
N ASP A 76 -15.72 14.93 -14.23
CA ASP A 76 -16.07 16.33 -14.04
C ASP A 76 -14.80 17.19 -14.04
N TYR A 77 -13.89 16.90 -13.09
CA TYR A 77 -12.60 17.57 -13.02
C TYR A 77 -11.52 16.67 -12.41
N MET A 78 -10.27 17.05 -12.64
CA MET A 78 -9.09 16.39 -12.11
C MET A 78 -8.23 17.42 -11.37
N THR A 79 -7.75 17.05 -10.19
CA THR A 79 -6.80 17.85 -9.41
C THR A 79 -5.58 17.00 -9.11
N SER A 80 -4.39 17.56 -9.20
CA SER A 80 -3.16 16.87 -8.89
C SER A 80 -2.26 17.67 -7.96
N THR A 81 -1.47 16.95 -7.17
CA THR A 81 -0.50 17.51 -6.24
C THR A 81 0.78 16.70 -6.35
N SER A 82 1.91 17.40 -6.52
CA SER A 82 3.25 16.84 -6.46
C SER A 82 3.99 17.48 -5.30
N THR A 83 4.61 16.68 -4.43
CA THR A 83 5.31 17.19 -3.24
C THR A 83 6.82 16.97 -3.36
N SER A 84 7.61 17.74 -2.59
CA SER A 84 9.06 17.57 -2.48
C SER A 84 9.48 16.29 -1.75
N THR A 85 8.52 15.54 -1.21
CA THR A 85 8.76 14.20 -0.63
C THR A 85 8.75 13.09 -1.68
N GLY A 86 8.58 13.43 -2.96
CA GLY A 86 8.50 12.45 -4.04
C GLY A 86 7.10 11.89 -4.27
N GLN A 87 6.06 12.41 -3.61
CA GLN A 87 4.69 11.90 -3.71
C GLN A 87 3.91 12.63 -4.81
N ALA A 88 3.28 11.84 -5.70
CA ALA A 88 2.29 12.30 -6.65
C ALA A 88 0.90 11.82 -6.22
N SER A 89 -0.06 12.73 -6.20
CA SER A 89 -1.46 12.41 -5.92
C SER A 89 -2.36 13.06 -6.96
N ILE A 90 -3.19 12.26 -7.62
CA ILE A 90 -4.12 12.72 -8.65
C ILE A 90 -5.51 12.26 -8.25
N SER A 91 -6.43 13.20 -8.07
CA SER A 91 -7.82 12.96 -7.72
C SER A 91 -8.69 13.28 -8.93
N LEU A 92 -9.40 12.27 -9.43
CA LEU A 92 -10.40 12.39 -10.49
C LEU A 92 -11.77 12.41 -9.85
N THR A 93 -12.48 13.53 -9.99
CA THR A 93 -13.84 13.70 -9.48
C THR A 93 -14.83 13.51 -10.62
N PHE A 94 -15.84 12.68 -10.38
CA PHE A 94 -16.85 12.31 -11.36
C PHE A 94 -18.19 12.92 -11.00
N THR A 95 -19.04 13.12 -12.02
CA THR A 95 -20.42 13.57 -11.80
C THR A 95 -21.24 12.50 -11.04
N ASN A 96 -22.36 12.92 -10.44
CA ASN A 96 -23.26 12.02 -9.70
C ASN A 96 -23.91 10.90 -10.53
N LYS A 97 -23.72 10.90 -11.86
CA LYS A 97 -24.19 9.84 -12.77
C LYS A 97 -23.20 8.68 -12.90
N ALA A 98 -21.96 8.87 -12.44
CA ALA A 98 -20.91 7.87 -12.57
C ALA A 98 -21.07 6.76 -11.51
N ASP A 99 -21.01 5.52 -11.96
CA ASP A 99 -20.85 4.37 -11.08
C ASP A 99 -19.40 4.31 -10.56
N SER A 100 -19.23 4.07 -9.25
CA SER A 100 -17.92 4.10 -8.61
C SER A 100 -16.98 2.96 -9.02
N ASP A 101 -17.53 1.78 -9.31
CA ASP A 101 -16.74 0.63 -9.77
C ASP A 101 -16.30 0.83 -11.22
N VAL A 102 -17.22 1.31 -12.07
CA VAL A 102 -16.91 1.62 -13.47
C VAL A 102 -15.88 2.74 -13.57
N ALA A 103 -16.03 3.81 -12.79
CA ALA A 103 -15.07 4.92 -12.75
C ALA A 103 -13.66 4.45 -12.36
N GLN A 104 -13.55 3.66 -11.29
CA GLN A 104 -12.25 3.10 -10.86
C GLN A 104 -11.64 2.20 -11.95
N MET A 105 -12.44 1.32 -12.56
CA MET A 105 -11.98 0.44 -13.65
C MET A 105 -11.51 1.25 -14.86
N GLN A 106 -12.24 2.29 -15.27
CA GLN A 106 -11.84 3.16 -16.38
C GLN A 106 -10.50 3.85 -16.09
N VAL A 107 -10.34 4.41 -14.89
CA VAL A 107 -9.08 5.02 -14.45
C VAL A 107 -7.94 4.01 -14.48
N GLN A 108 -8.15 2.81 -13.94
CA GLN A 108 -7.13 1.77 -13.92
C GLN A 108 -6.73 1.32 -15.33
N ASN A 109 -7.70 1.16 -16.23
CA ASN A 109 -7.43 0.81 -17.63
C ASN A 109 -6.62 1.90 -18.34
N LYS A 110 -6.96 3.17 -18.12
CA LYS A 110 -6.21 4.30 -18.67
C LYS A 110 -4.79 4.40 -18.09
N LEU A 111 -4.66 4.16 -16.78
CA LEU A 111 -3.36 4.19 -16.09
C LEU A 111 -2.43 3.12 -16.67
N GLN A 112 -2.92 1.91 -16.91
CA GLN A 112 -2.13 0.83 -17.50
C GLN A 112 -1.51 1.19 -18.87
N LEU A 113 -2.19 2.01 -19.68
CA LEU A 113 -1.67 2.44 -20.99
C LEU A 113 -0.47 3.38 -20.88
N VAL A 114 -0.35 4.12 -19.78
CA VAL A 114 0.72 5.09 -19.56
C VAL A 114 1.78 4.62 -18.56
N THR A 115 1.53 3.54 -17.81
CA THR A 115 2.48 2.99 -16.83
C THR A 115 3.88 2.75 -17.42
N ALA A 116 3.96 2.28 -18.65
CA ALA A 116 5.24 2.02 -19.33
C ALA A 116 6.07 3.29 -19.62
N GLN A 117 5.45 4.46 -19.62
CA GLN A 117 6.11 5.76 -19.82
C GLN A 117 6.65 6.34 -18.52
N LEU A 118 6.26 5.78 -17.37
CA LEU A 118 6.70 6.23 -16.06
C LEU A 118 8.12 5.74 -15.76
N PRO A 119 8.89 6.44 -14.91
CA PRO A 119 10.18 5.98 -14.43
C PRO A 119 10.09 4.58 -13.81
N THR A 120 11.10 3.74 -14.05
CA THR A 120 11.14 2.34 -13.56
C THR A 120 11.04 2.27 -12.04
N THR A 121 11.63 3.21 -11.31
CA THR A 121 11.54 3.32 -9.85
C THR A 121 10.09 3.43 -9.38
N VAL A 122 9.27 4.25 -10.04
CA VAL A 122 7.84 4.41 -9.73
C VAL A 122 7.06 3.14 -10.07
N GLN A 123 7.37 2.50 -11.20
CA GLN A 123 6.74 1.23 -11.57
C GLN A 123 7.04 0.14 -10.53
N THR A 124 8.28 0.07 -10.03
CA THR A 124 8.69 -0.91 -9.01
C THR A 124 8.10 -0.61 -7.63
N SER A 125 7.95 0.67 -7.25
CA SER A 125 7.27 1.06 -6.01
C SER A 125 5.77 0.78 -6.05
N GLY A 126 5.20 0.62 -7.25
CA GLY A 126 3.79 0.40 -7.45
C GLY A 126 2.98 1.70 -7.44
N ILE A 127 1.82 1.65 -8.10
CA ILE A 127 0.88 2.77 -8.20
C ILE A 127 -0.44 2.29 -7.61
N THR A 128 -0.96 3.04 -6.64
CA THR A 128 -2.20 2.68 -5.96
C THR A 128 -3.35 3.46 -6.56
N VAL A 129 -4.43 2.76 -6.91
CA VAL A 129 -5.69 3.35 -7.34
C VAL A 129 -6.77 2.96 -6.35
N SER A 130 -7.33 3.92 -5.63
CA SER A 130 -8.37 3.69 -4.64
C SER A 130 -9.56 4.61 -4.86
N LYS A 131 -10.74 4.16 -4.43
CA LYS A 131 -11.91 5.02 -4.30
C LYS A 131 -11.67 5.89 -3.07
N SER A 132 -11.55 7.20 -3.27
CA SER A 132 -11.22 8.11 -2.18
C SER A 132 -12.47 8.81 -1.68
N THR A 133 -12.67 8.77 -0.37
CA THR A 133 -13.48 9.74 0.35
C THR A 133 -12.54 10.63 1.14
N SER A 134 -12.75 11.95 1.10
CA SER A 134 -11.87 12.94 1.75
C SER A 134 -11.89 12.89 3.28
N ASN A 135 -12.69 11.99 3.87
CA ASN A 135 -12.99 11.94 5.30
C ASN A 135 -12.55 10.60 5.90
N PHE A 136 -11.86 10.65 7.04
CA PHE A 136 -11.64 9.49 7.88
C PHE A 136 -12.92 9.19 8.69
N LEU A 137 -13.37 7.93 8.66
CA LEU A 137 -14.43 7.47 9.57
C LEU A 137 -13.94 7.46 11.02
N MET A 138 -12.72 6.98 11.23
CA MET A 138 -12.06 6.94 12.53
C MET A 138 -10.54 6.94 12.35
N VAL A 139 -9.81 7.34 13.39
CA VAL A 139 -8.37 7.17 13.50
C VAL A 139 -8.13 6.28 14.73
N VAL A 140 -7.44 5.16 14.53
CA VAL A 140 -7.08 4.24 15.61
C VAL A 140 -5.61 4.48 15.93
N GLY A 141 -5.32 4.97 17.13
CA GLY A 141 -3.94 5.18 17.60
C GLY A 141 -3.48 4.01 18.46
N PHE A 142 -2.28 3.50 18.19
CA PHE A 142 -1.62 2.47 18.98
C PHE A 142 -0.53 3.10 19.84
N VAL A 143 -0.52 2.76 21.13
CA VAL A 143 0.45 3.28 22.10
C VAL A 143 0.93 2.14 23.01
N SER A 144 2.23 2.10 23.29
CA SER A 144 2.82 1.17 24.26
C SER A 144 2.50 1.60 25.69
N THR A 145 1.94 0.69 26.48
CA THR A 145 1.62 0.93 27.89
C THR A 145 2.84 0.84 28.80
N ASP A 146 3.85 0.05 28.43
CA ASP A 146 5.08 -0.16 29.19
C ASP A 146 6.27 0.66 28.67
N GLY A 147 6.07 1.43 27.59
CA GLY A 147 7.09 2.27 26.97
C GLY A 147 8.21 1.50 26.26
N LYS A 148 8.07 0.19 26.09
CA LYS A 148 9.12 -0.63 25.44
C LYS A 148 9.13 -0.51 23.92
N LEU A 149 7.99 -0.16 23.32
CA LEU A 149 7.86 -0.01 21.87
C LEU A 149 7.88 1.47 21.51
N ASN A 150 8.75 1.82 20.56
CA ASN A 150 8.77 3.14 19.96
C ASN A 150 7.73 3.24 18.82
N SER A 151 7.57 4.43 18.22
CA SER A 151 6.63 4.65 17.11
C SER A 151 6.88 3.74 15.90
N ASN A 152 8.13 3.41 15.59
CA ASN A 152 8.47 2.54 14.45
C ASN A 152 8.08 1.09 14.74
N ASP A 153 8.32 0.62 15.97
CA ASP A 153 7.94 -0.73 16.39
C ASP A 153 6.41 -0.91 16.36
N LEU A 154 5.68 0.12 16.81
CA LEU A 154 4.22 0.16 16.76
C LEU A 154 3.72 0.19 15.31
N ALA A 155 4.33 1.04 14.46
CA ALA A 155 3.94 1.14 13.05
C ALA A 155 4.20 -0.16 12.29
N ASP A 156 5.32 -0.83 12.56
CA ASP A 156 5.61 -2.14 11.97
C ASP A 156 4.63 -3.22 12.44
N TYR A 157 4.31 -3.25 13.75
CA TYR A 157 3.31 -4.17 14.26
C TYR A 157 1.94 -3.98 13.59
N VAL A 158 1.49 -2.72 13.47
CA VAL A 158 0.23 -2.39 12.77
C VAL A 158 0.32 -2.79 11.30
N ASN A 159 1.40 -2.47 10.61
CA ASN A 159 1.57 -2.77 9.18
C ASN A 159 1.59 -4.27 8.89
N SER A 160 2.37 -5.03 9.66
CA SER A 160 2.63 -6.45 9.43
C SER A 160 1.50 -7.37 9.89
N THR A 161 0.77 -6.98 10.94
CA THR A 161 -0.21 -7.86 11.61
C THR A 161 -1.65 -7.39 11.44
N LEU A 162 -1.90 -6.09 11.53
CA LEU A 162 -3.26 -5.55 11.64
C LEU A 162 -3.78 -4.95 10.32
N ASN A 163 -2.94 -4.25 9.56
CA ASN A 163 -3.36 -3.44 8.41
C ASN A 163 -4.14 -4.27 7.37
N ASP A 164 -3.61 -5.44 7.00
CA ASP A 164 -4.27 -6.34 6.04
C ASP A 164 -5.57 -6.95 6.59
N THR A 165 -5.67 -7.12 7.90
CA THR A 165 -6.91 -7.57 8.54
C THR A 165 -7.95 -6.45 8.53
N LEU A 166 -7.55 -5.21 8.84
CA LEU A 166 -8.42 -4.03 8.81
C LEU A 166 -8.93 -3.72 7.41
N LYS A 167 -8.06 -3.77 6.39
CA LYS A 167 -8.44 -3.58 4.97
C LYS A 167 -9.50 -4.56 4.47
N ARG A 168 -9.60 -5.74 5.08
CA ARG A 168 -10.57 -6.80 4.71
C ARG A 168 -11.89 -6.70 5.47
N VAL A 169 -12.01 -5.83 6.46
CA VAL A 169 -13.27 -5.64 7.20
C VAL A 169 -14.30 -5.02 6.26
N ALA A 170 -15.50 -5.61 6.22
CA ALA A 170 -16.59 -5.10 5.39
C ALA A 170 -16.92 -3.65 5.73
N GLY A 171 -16.92 -2.78 4.71
CA GLY A 171 -17.17 -1.34 4.86
C GLY A 171 -15.91 -0.49 4.98
N VAL A 172 -14.71 -1.08 5.09
CA VAL A 172 -13.45 -0.35 5.01
C VAL A 172 -13.09 -0.13 3.53
N GLY A 173 -13.03 1.14 3.11
CA GLY A 173 -12.67 1.51 1.73
C GLY A 173 -11.16 1.64 1.51
N ASP A 174 -10.46 2.27 2.46
CA ASP A 174 -9.01 2.49 2.43
C ASP A 174 -8.48 2.60 3.86
N THR A 175 -7.19 2.31 4.05
CA THR A 175 -6.50 2.51 5.33
C THR A 175 -5.20 3.28 5.09
N GLN A 176 -4.95 4.27 5.95
CA GLN A 176 -3.71 5.03 5.95
C GLN A 176 -2.96 4.76 7.26
N LEU A 177 -1.72 4.25 7.14
CA LEU A 177 -0.82 4.08 8.27
C LEU A 177 -0.07 5.39 8.55
N PHE A 178 -0.07 5.85 9.80
CA PHE A 178 0.67 7.03 10.24
C PHE A 178 2.06 6.63 10.77
N GLY A 179 2.89 6.18 9.85
CA GLY A 179 4.24 5.68 10.10
C GLY A 179 4.66 4.79 8.92
N SER A 180 5.59 3.88 9.15
CA SER A 180 5.95 2.88 8.15
C SER A 180 6.41 1.59 8.80
N GLY A 181 6.29 0.48 8.09
CA GLY A 181 6.89 -0.79 8.51
C GLY A 181 8.42 -0.72 8.57
N TYR A 182 9.02 -1.79 9.08
CA TYR A 182 10.47 -1.89 9.11
C TYR A 182 11.05 -2.06 7.71
N ALA A 183 12.23 -1.46 7.53
CA ALA A 183 13.10 -1.67 6.40
C ALA A 183 14.53 -1.89 6.90
N MET A 184 15.30 -2.71 6.18
CA MET A 184 16.74 -2.81 6.40
C MET A 184 17.39 -1.50 5.94
N ARG A 185 17.87 -0.69 6.89
CA ARG A 185 18.53 0.58 6.61
C ARG A 185 20.03 0.37 6.51
N ILE A 186 20.59 0.84 5.40
CA ILE A 186 22.02 0.78 5.11
C ILE A 186 22.51 2.22 4.98
N TRP A 187 23.06 2.74 6.05
CA TRP A 187 23.58 4.09 6.15
C TRP A 187 25.03 4.11 5.67
N VAL A 188 25.21 4.45 4.40
CA VAL A 188 26.51 4.44 3.73
C VAL A 188 27.37 5.62 4.19
N ASP A 189 28.64 5.35 4.50
CA ASP A 189 29.64 6.34 4.87
C ASP A 189 30.50 6.70 3.64
N PRO A 190 30.38 7.94 3.11
CA PRO A 190 31.07 8.33 1.89
C PRO A 190 32.59 8.34 2.03
N ASP A 191 33.13 8.65 3.22
CA ASP A 191 34.56 8.71 3.46
C ASP A 191 35.16 7.30 3.47
N LYS A 192 34.45 6.34 4.10
CA LYS A 192 34.85 4.93 4.08
C LYS A 192 34.74 4.34 2.69
N LEU A 193 33.69 4.65 1.93
CA LEU A 193 33.61 4.23 0.52
C LEU A 193 34.80 4.73 -0.30
N ALA A 194 35.16 6.01 -0.16
CA ALA A 194 36.30 6.60 -0.87
C ALA A 194 37.62 5.90 -0.53
N LYS A 195 37.85 5.55 0.75
CA LYS A 195 39.03 4.79 1.20
C LYS A 195 39.21 3.46 0.47
N TYR A 196 38.11 2.76 0.18
CA TYR A 196 38.13 1.46 -0.51
C TYR A 196 37.94 1.57 -2.03
N GLN A 197 37.85 2.79 -2.57
CA GLN A 197 37.54 3.10 -3.97
C GLN A 197 36.25 2.40 -4.42
N LEU A 198 35.21 2.56 -3.62
CA LEU A 198 33.87 2.05 -3.87
C LEU A 198 32.91 3.20 -4.13
N MET A 199 31.92 2.95 -4.98
CA MET A 199 30.79 3.83 -5.22
C MET A 199 29.50 3.25 -4.61
N VAL A 200 28.49 4.10 -4.43
CA VAL A 200 27.16 3.66 -3.96
C VAL A 200 26.57 2.60 -4.90
N SER A 201 26.85 2.70 -6.21
CA SER A 201 26.46 1.69 -7.20
C SER A 201 27.01 0.30 -6.88
N ASP A 202 28.24 0.20 -6.38
CA ASP A 202 28.87 -1.08 -6.04
C ASP A 202 28.15 -1.73 -4.86
N VAL A 203 27.73 -0.92 -3.88
CA VAL A 203 26.92 -1.36 -2.74
C VAL A 203 25.56 -1.89 -3.22
N THR A 204 24.87 -1.14 -4.08
CA THR A 204 23.56 -1.58 -4.62
C THR A 204 23.69 -2.89 -5.40
N THR A 205 24.69 -3.02 -6.27
CA THR A 205 24.93 -4.25 -7.05
C THR A 205 25.31 -5.44 -6.15
N ALA A 206 26.10 -5.21 -5.09
CA ALA A 206 26.45 -6.26 -4.14
C ALA A 206 25.22 -6.75 -3.35
N ILE A 207 24.33 -5.85 -2.95
CA ILE A 207 23.07 -6.20 -2.29
C ILE A 207 22.17 -6.99 -3.25
N GLU A 208 21.96 -6.51 -4.47
CA GLU A 208 21.11 -7.19 -5.45
C GLU A 208 21.60 -8.61 -5.79
N SER A 209 22.92 -8.79 -5.87
CA SER A 209 23.52 -10.09 -6.20
C SER A 209 23.58 -11.08 -5.03
N GLN A 210 23.69 -10.60 -3.78
CA GLN A 210 23.83 -11.47 -2.60
C GLN A 210 22.52 -11.62 -1.81
N ASN A 211 21.58 -10.69 -1.93
CA ASN A 211 20.25 -10.74 -1.33
C ASN A 211 19.17 -11.13 -2.37
N SER A 212 19.44 -12.20 -3.13
CA SER A 212 18.51 -12.72 -4.14
C SER A 212 17.94 -14.08 -3.71
N GLN A 213 16.66 -14.31 -3.98
CA GLN A 213 16.09 -15.65 -3.86
C GLN A 213 16.41 -16.44 -5.13
N VAL A 214 17.27 -17.46 -5.02
CA VAL A 214 17.62 -18.32 -6.17
C VAL A 214 16.76 -19.59 -6.12
N SER A 215 16.08 -19.89 -7.22
CA SER A 215 15.40 -21.18 -7.40
C SER A 215 16.40 -22.22 -7.90
N ALA A 216 16.73 -23.20 -7.06
CA ALA A 216 17.68 -24.26 -7.39
C ALA A 216 17.03 -25.55 -7.91
N GLY A 217 15.71 -25.54 -8.07
CA GLY A 217 14.96 -26.69 -8.59
C GLY A 217 14.81 -27.82 -7.57
N GLN A 218 14.76 -29.06 -8.05
CA GLN A 218 14.49 -30.24 -7.23
C GLN A 218 15.36 -31.42 -7.68
N LEU A 219 15.84 -32.21 -6.73
CA LEU A 219 16.45 -33.51 -6.98
C LEU A 219 15.35 -34.51 -7.34
N GLY A 220 15.56 -35.29 -8.41
CA GLY A 220 14.55 -36.25 -8.88
C GLY A 220 13.32 -35.59 -9.52
N ALA A 221 13.46 -34.38 -10.08
CA ALA A 221 12.43 -33.80 -10.94
C ALA A 221 12.34 -34.55 -12.28
N LEU A 222 11.16 -34.56 -12.90
CA LEU A 222 10.99 -35.09 -14.25
C LEU A 222 11.65 -34.18 -15.29
N PRO A 223 12.24 -34.75 -16.37
CA PRO A 223 12.37 -36.18 -16.65
C PRO A 223 13.45 -36.86 -15.80
N GLN A 224 13.09 -37.97 -15.15
CA GLN A 224 13.97 -38.70 -14.22
C GLN A 224 14.30 -40.11 -14.71
N ARG A 225 15.40 -40.67 -14.21
CA ARG A 225 15.78 -42.06 -14.49
C ARG A 225 14.78 -43.05 -13.85
N LYS A 226 14.47 -44.15 -14.56
CA LYS A 226 13.65 -45.24 -14.00
C LYS A 226 14.29 -45.77 -12.71
N GLY A 227 13.50 -45.90 -11.65
CA GLY A 227 13.96 -46.35 -10.33
C GLY A 227 14.36 -45.23 -9.36
N GLN A 228 14.28 -43.95 -9.75
CA GLN A 228 14.50 -42.84 -8.82
C GLN A 228 13.41 -42.80 -7.74
N GLN A 229 13.81 -42.94 -6.47
CA GLN A 229 12.91 -42.96 -5.30
C GLN A 229 12.94 -41.64 -4.51
N LEU A 230 13.98 -40.82 -4.69
CA LEU A 230 14.14 -39.54 -3.98
C LEU A 230 13.63 -38.38 -4.84
N ASN A 231 12.64 -37.65 -4.33
CA ASN A 231 12.26 -36.34 -4.82
C ASN A 231 12.39 -35.32 -3.67
N ALA A 232 13.24 -34.32 -3.83
CA ALA A 232 13.50 -33.32 -2.78
C ALA A 232 13.71 -31.94 -3.40
N THR A 233 13.10 -30.91 -2.82
CA THR A 233 13.32 -29.53 -3.27
C THR A 233 14.69 -29.04 -2.82
N VAL A 234 15.46 -28.46 -3.74
CA VAL A 234 16.74 -27.84 -3.43
C VAL A 234 16.48 -26.38 -3.11
N THR A 235 16.73 -26.00 -1.86
CA THR A 235 16.74 -24.60 -1.43
C THR A 235 18.18 -24.07 -1.54
N ALA A 236 18.38 -23.07 -2.41
CA ALA A 236 19.61 -22.29 -2.45
C ALA A 236 19.52 -21.08 -1.51
N LYS A 237 20.48 -20.14 -1.63
CA LYS A 237 20.49 -18.88 -0.88
C LYS A 237 19.11 -18.25 -0.86
N SER A 238 18.59 -18.04 0.34
CA SER A 238 17.40 -17.25 0.60
C SER A 238 17.76 -15.77 0.74
N ARG A 239 16.77 -14.90 0.67
CA ARG A 239 16.94 -13.50 1.05
C ARG A 239 17.49 -13.38 2.48
N LEU A 240 18.35 -12.38 2.68
CA LEU A 240 18.90 -12.02 3.98
C LEU A 240 17.77 -11.40 4.84
N GLN A 241 17.81 -11.67 6.13
CA GLN A 241 16.76 -11.30 7.08
C GLN A 241 17.27 -10.44 8.23
N THR A 242 18.53 -10.61 8.65
CA THR A 242 19.07 -9.93 9.83
C THR A 242 20.14 -8.90 9.48
N PRO A 243 20.32 -7.82 10.26
CA PRO A 243 21.38 -6.83 10.03
C PRO A 243 22.77 -7.47 9.94
N GLU A 244 23.05 -8.52 10.72
CA GLU A 244 24.32 -9.23 10.71
C GLU A 244 24.58 -9.93 9.37
N GLN A 245 23.53 -10.46 8.74
CA GLN A 245 23.65 -11.08 7.42
C GLN A 245 23.97 -10.04 6.35
N PHE A 246 23.34 -8.86 6.41
CA PHE A 246 23.65 -7.74 5.52
C PHE A 246 25.06 -7.18 5.75
N ASN A 247 25.48 -7.02 7.01
CA ASN A 247 26.84 -6.61 7.37
C ASN A 247 27.92 -7.49 6.74
N ASN A 248 27.61 -8.76 6.49
CA ASN A 248 28.53 -9.73 5.90
C ASN A 248 28.57 -9.72 4.36
N ILE A 249 27.77 -8.88 3.68
CA ILE A 249 27.81 -8.73 2.22
C ILE A 249 29.20 -8.30 1.79
N ILE A 250 29.77 -9.03 0.83
CA ILE A 250 31.11 -8.76 0.30
C ILE A 250 31.00 -7.72 -0.81
N LEU A 251 31.72 -6.61 -0.68
CA LEU A 251 31.74 -5.53 -1.68
C LEU A 251 32.93 -5.65 -2.63
N LYS A 252 34.11 -5.99 -2.10
CA LYS A 252 35.35 -6.07 -2.87
C LYS A 252 36.30 -7.09 -2.26
N SER A 253 37.04 -7.77 -3.13
CA SER A 253 38.16 -8.64 -2.75
C SER A 253 39.46 -7.98 -3.22
N GLN A 254 40.42 -7.78 -2.33
CA GLN A 254 41.74 -7.26 -2.69
C GLN A 254 42.67 -8.40 -3.11
N SER A 255 43.76 -8.03 -3.80
CA SER A 255 44.78 -8.97 -4.30
C SER A 255 45.55 -9.68 -3.19
N ASP A 256 45.56 -9.13 -1.97
CA ASP A 256 46.16 -9.73 -0.78
C ASP A 256 45.25 -10.74 -0.06
N GLY A 257 44.03 -10.96 -0.57
CA GLY A 257 43.03 -11.84 0.02
C GLY A 257 42.15 -11.17 1.08
N SER A 258 42.35 -9.88 1.37
CA SER A 258 41.45 -9.13 2.25
C SER A 258 40.10 -8.86 1.57
N LEU A 259 39.03 -8.93 2.35
CA LEU A 259 37.66 -8.69 1.90
C LEU A 259 37.16 -7.38 2.51
N VAL A 260 36.58 -6.53 1.68
CA VAL A 260 35.80 -5.36 2.13
C VAL A 260 34.35 -5.78 2.19
N ARG A 261 33.73 -5.64 3.35
CA ARG A 261 32.34 -5.98 3.63
C ARG A 261 31.48 -4.75 3.78
N LEU A 262 30.16 -4.93 3.81
CA LEU A 262 29.23 -3.81 3.96
C LEU A 262 29.42 -3.08 5.29
N ASN A 263 29.69 -3.79 6.39
CA ASN A 263 29.95 -3.17 7.69
C ASN A 263 31.23 -2.31 7.72
N ASP A 264 32.17 -2.49 6.78
CA ASP A 264 33.37 -1.66 6.68
C ASP A 264 33.07 -0.27 6.09
N VAL A 265 31.92 -0.09 5.42
CA VAL A 265 31.57 1.14 4.71
C VAL A 265 30.17 1.67 4.99
N ALA A 266 29.34 0.95 5.76
CA ALA A 266 27.99 1.36 6.09
C ALA A 266 27.57 0.85 7.49
N THR A 267 26.65 1.56 8.12
CA THR A 267 25.94 1.08 9.32
C THR A 267 24.65 0.41 8.89
N VAL A 268 24.45 -0.84 9.29
CA VAL A 268 23.24 -1.61 8.95
C VAL A 268 22.40 -1.82 10.20
N GLU A 269 21.13 -1.44 10.14
CA GLU A 269 20.17 -1.60 11.23
C GLU A 269 18.75 -1.82 10.71
N LEU A 270 17.88 -2.33 11.58
CA LEU A 270 16.45 -2.36 11.32
C LEU A 270 15.87 -0.99 11.70
N GLY A 271 15.31 -0.27 10.72
CA GLY A 271 14.72 1.06 10.92
C GLY A 271 13.37 1.17 10.22
N ALA A 272 12.76 2.36 10.25
CA ALA A 272 11.50 2.61 9.53
C ALA A 272 11.76 2.76 8.01
N GLU A 273 10.88 2.27 7.15
CA GLU A 273 10.94 2.48 5.68
C GLU A 273 10.84 3.98 5.29
N SER A 274 10.13 4.77 6.08
CA SER A 274 9.98 6.22 5.90
C SER A 274 10.02 6.95 7.24
N TYR A 275 10.74 8.06 7.29
CA TYR A 275 10.83 8.95 8.46
C TYR A 275 10.08 10.27 8.23
N THR A 276 9.22 10.33 7.21
CA THR A 276 8.51 11.57 6.80
C THR A 276 7.34 11.93 7.71
N THR A 277 6.79 10.95 8.41
CA THR A 277 5.66 11.12 9.32
C THR A 277 6.06 10.67 10.72
N SER A 278 5.60 11.41 11.72
CA SER A 278 5.67 11.00 13.13
C SER A 278 4.33 11.28 13.77
N SER A 279 3.91 10.39 14.68
CA SER A 279 2.66 10.55 15.42
C SER A 279 2.92 10.38 16.91
N THR A 280 2.18 11.17 17.70
CA THR A 280 2.19 11.08 19.15
C THR A 280 0.77 11.17 19.67
N TYR A 281 0.46 10.40 20.70
CA TYR A 281 -0.83 10.45 21.38
C TYR A 281 -0.62 10.77 22.87
N ASN A 282 -1.19 11.87 23.34
CA ASN A 282 -1.01 12.37 24.71
C ASN A 282 0.47 12.45 25.16
N GLY A 283 1.37 12.81 24.24
CA GLY A 283 2.81 12.93 24.50
C GLY A 283 3.59 11.61 24.46
N HIS A 284 2.92 10.48 24.22
CA HIS A 284 3.57 9.18 24.02
C HIS A 284 3.79 8.88 22.53
N PRO A 285 4.87 8.17 22.15
CA PRO A 285 5.04 7.64 20.81
C PRO A 285 3.83 6.80 20.39
N SER A 286 3.30 7.06 19.19
CA SER A 286 2.18 6.30 18.62
C SER A 286 2.42 5.88 17.17
N ALA A 287 1.51 5.05 16.66
CA ALA A 287 1.34 4.72 15.25
C ALA A 287 -0.15 4.65 14.87
#